data_AF-A0A3M2CNJ1-F1
#
_entry.id   AF-A0A3M2CNJ1-F1
#
_cell.length_a   1.000
_cell.length_b   1.000
_cell.length_c   1.000
_cell.angle_alpha   90.00
_cell.angle_beta   90.00
_cell.angle_gamma   90.00
#
_symmetry.space_group_name_H-M   'P 1'
#
loop_
_entity.id
_entity.type
_entity.pdbx_description
1 polymer ?
#
loop_
_entity_poly.entity_id
_entity_poly.type
_entity_poly.pdbx_seq_one_letter_code
_entity_poly.pdbx_strand_id
1 'polypeptide(L)'
;MGMGDRPQERLVPEGLDLMDEWAQTSLAVHRQRYRFAASYAANRRVLDLACGIGYGSRILKNEGGASEVVGLDAAPDAIDYARRHYSSEGISFACAEYETFSDPAPFGLVCSLETIEHVPDPDDFLIKISSLIEPGGIFVASVPVTVSTDSNPHHLHDFTHRSFKRLLERHGFHPFEQLEQRFAIRYLGHGRVSEALRRVDKLRLVAYYARHPLLFGRRMVELVRYGPTNVVLCVAARYRRGNSLQSSS
;
A
#
# COMPACT_ATOMS: atom_id res chain seq x y z
N MET A 1 28.04 5.44 9.66
CA MET A 1 26.86 5.17 10.51
C MET A 1 26.07 4.07 9.84
N GLY A 2 25.99 2.90 10.49
CA GLY A 2 25.39 1.70 9.90
C GLY A 2 23.91 1.92 9.65
N MET A 3 23.48 1.66 8.41
CA MET A 3 22.07 1.51 8.07
C MET A 3 21.53 0.33 8.87
N GLY A 4 20.83 0.62 9.96
CA GLY A 4 20.01 -0.35 10.68
C GLY A 4 19.04 -1.02 9.71
N ASP A 5 18.73 -2.26 10.03
CA ASP A 5 17.91 -3.22 9.28
C ASP A 5 16.86 -2.53 8.39
N ARG A 6 17.17 -2.39 7.10
CA ARG A 6 16.26 -1.74 6.15
C ARG A 6 15.07 -2.68 5.98
N PRO A 7 13.82 -2.26 6.29
CA PRO A 7 12.67 -3.06 5.88
C PRO A 7 12.76 -3.22 4.36
N GLN A 8 12.76 -4.49 3.91
CA GLN A 8 13.20 -4.93 2.58
C GLN A 8 12.39 -4.31 1.41
N GLU A 9 11.33 -3.56 1.71
CA GLU A 9 10.37 -3.01 0.76
C GLU A 9 10.45 -1.48 0.58
N ARG A 10 11.27 -0.78 1.39
CA ARG A 10 11.33 0.69 1.35
C ARG A 10 12.09 1.18 0.11
N LEU A 11 11.37 1.80 -0.83
CA LEU A 11 11.92 2.39 -2.04
C LEU A 11 12.47 3.80 -1.77
N VAL A 12 13.78 4.01 -2.01
CA VAL A 12 14.46 5.31 -1.82
C VAL A 12 15.00 5.83 -3.16
N PRO A 13 14.28 6.71 -3.89
CA PRO A 13 14.63 7.13 -5.24
C PRO A 13 16.08 7.60 -5.43
N GLU A 14 16.62 8.36 -4.48
CA GLU A 14 17.96 8.96 -4.56
C GLU A 14 19.10 7.97 -4.30
N GLY A 15 18.79 6.78 -3.78
CA GLY A 15 19.74 5.71 -3.49
C GLY A 15 19.53 4.44 -4.33
N LEU A 16 18.66 4.49 -5.34
CA LEU A 16 18.43 3.37 -6.23
C LEU A 16 19.63 3.16 -7.15
N ASP A 17 20.17 1.94 -7.16
CA ASP A 17 21.16 1.53 -8.16
C ASP A 17 20.51 1.64 -9.55
N LEU A 18 21.09 2.48 -10.41
CA LEU A 18 20.60 2.71 -11.77
C LEU A 18 20.74 1.45 -12.65
N MET A 19 21.51 0.46 -12.22
CA MET A 19 21.64 -0.83 -12.87
C MET A 19 20.67 -1.89 -12.33
N ASP A 20 19.93 -1.59 -11.26
CA ASP A 20 18.90 -2.48 -10.72
C ASP A 20 17.56 -2.24 -11.43
N GLU A 21 17.36 -2.94 -12.54
CA GLU A 21 16.11 -2.93 -13.32
C GLU A 21 14.88 -3.23 -12.45
N TRP A 22 15.01 -4.10 -11.45
CA TRP A 22 13.90 -4.46 -10.58
C TRP A 22 13.53 -3.29 -9.69
N ALA A 23 14.50 -2.65 -9.05
CA ALA A 23 14.22 -1.52 -8.16
C ALA A 23 13.67 -0.30 -8.93
N GLN A 24 14.12 -0.08 -10.17
CA GLN A 24 13.54 0.93 -11.06
C GLN A 24 12.11 0.61 -11.46
N THR A 25 11.83 -0.64 -11.84
CA THR A 25 10.49 -1.08 -12.21
C THR A 25 9.53 -0.97 -11.03
N SER A 26 9.95 -1.41 -9.84
CA SER A 26 9.21 -1.28 -8.58
C SER A 26 8.89 0.17 -8.25
N LEU A 27 9.86 1.08 -8.40
CA LEU A 27 9.61 2.51 -8.22
C LEU A 27 8.65 3.08 -9.27
N ALA A 28 8.79 2.70 -10.54
CA ALA A 28 7.93 3.19 -11.61
C ALA A 28 6.47 2.78 -11.38
N VAL A 29 6.21 1.51 -11.03
CA VAL A 29 4.85 1.04 -10.72
C VAL A 29 4.30 1.68 -9.46
N HIS A 30 5.13 1.91 -8.44
CA HIS A 30 4.68 2.61 -7.23
C HIS A 30 4.33 4.08 -7.50
N ARG A 31 5.13 4.79 -8.31
CA ARG A 31 4.82 6.14 -8.79
C ARG A 31 3.51 6.19 -9.59
N GLN A 32 3.23 5.18 -10.40
CA GLN A 32 1.97 5.10 -11.13
C GLN A 32 0.76 4.98 -10.19
N ARG A 33 0.87 4.24 -9.07
CA ARG A 33 -0.18 4.19 -8.04
C ARG A 33 -0.37 5.55 -7.35
N TYR A 34 0.71 6.24 -7.02
CA TYR A 34 0.60 7.61 -6.49
C TYR A 34 -0.03 8.57 -7.51
N ARG A 35 0.26 8.45 -8.80
CA ARG A 35 -0.39 9.26 -9.85
C ARG A 35 -1.88 8.96 -9.98
N PHE A 36 -2.25 7.68 -9.85
CA PHE A 36 -3.65 7.29 -9.76
C PHE A 36 -4.33 7.97 -8.56
N ALA A 37 -3.72 7.94 -7.38
CA ALA A 37 -4.23 8.67 -6.21
C ALA A 37 -4.28 10.21 -6.42
N ALA A 38 -3.24 10.77 -7.05
CA ALA A 38 -3.10 12.20 -7.31
C ALA A 38 -4.20 12.76 -8.20
N SER A 39 -4.80 11.93 -9.09
CA SER A 39 -5.94 12.33 -9.91
C SER A 39 -7.18 12.77 -9.09
N TYR A 40 -7.21 12.43 -7.80
CA TYR A 40 -8.28 12.78 -6.87
C TYR A 40 -7.88 13.80 -5.79
N ALA A 41 -6.66 14.34 -5.85
CA ALA A 41 -6.08 15.17 -4.79
C ALA A 41 -6.41 16.67 -4.93
N ALA A 42 -6.82 17.12 -6.11
CA ALA A 42 -6.99 18.54 -6.43
C ALA A 42 -7.85 19.30 -5.40
N ASN A 43 -7.27 20.36 -4.83
CA ASN A 43 -7.88 21.24 -3.81
C ASN A 43 -8.31 20.55 -2.51
N ARG A 44 -7.79 19.36 -2.21
CA ARG A 44 -8.13 18.63 -0.98
C ARG A 44 -6.97 18.60 0.01
N ARG A 45 -7.32 18.50 1.29
CA ARG A 45 -6.40 18.00 2.32
C ARG A 45 -6.23 16.51 2.13
N VAL A 46 -5.00 16.06 2.03
CA VAL A 46 -4.63 14.66 1.76
C VAL A 46 -3.87 14.09 2.94
N LEU A 47 -4.28 12.91 3.39
CA LEU A 47 -3.47 12.07 4.27
C LEU A 47 -2.78 11.00 3.42
N ASP A 48 -1.46 10.99 3.43
CA ASP A 48 -0.63 9.92 2.88
C ASP A 48 -0.22 9.00 4.04
N LEU A 49 -1.00 7.93 4.25
CA LEU A 49 -0.90 7.03 5.40
C LEU A 49 -0.02 5.82 5.06
N ALA A 50 1.01 5.60 5.88
CA ALA A 50 2.18 4.79 5.58
C ALA A 50 2.99 5.39 4.40
N CYS A 51 3.32 6.68 4.49
CA CYS A 51 3.98 7.43 3.41
C CYS A 51 5.43 6.99 3.14
N GLY A 52 6.01 6.17 4.01
CA GLY A 52 7.42 5.79 3.97
C GLY A 52 8.31 7.04 3.99
N ILE A 53 9.15 7.17 2.98
CA ILE A 53 10.11 8.28 2.86
C ILE A 53 9.53 9.53 2.17
N GLY A 54 8.23 9.58 1.87
CA GLY A 54 7.53 10.82 1.52
C GLY A 54 7.58 11.29 0.06
N TYR A 55 8.23 10.58 -0.87
CA TYR A 55 8.22 10.98 -2.29
C TYR A 55 6.80 10.94 -2.90
N GLY A 56 5.94 10.08 -2.39
CA GLY A 56 4.53 9.99 -2.76
C GLY A 56 3.74 11.24 -2.38
N SER A 57 3.97 11.73 -1.17
CA SER A 57 3.39 12.97 -0.66
C SER A 57 3.69 14.16 -1.57
N ARG A 58 4.92 14.21 -2.13
CA ARG A 58 5.32 15.19 -3.15
C ARG A 58 4.52 15.06 -4.45
N ILE A 59 4.26 13.84 -4.93
CA ILE A 59 3.42 13.60 -6.12
C ILE A 59 1.99 14.06 -5.87
N LEU A 60 1.41 13.67 -4.72
CA LEU A 60 0.06 14.07 -4.32
C LEU A 60 -0.09 15.60 -4.26
N LYS A 61 0.93 16.30 -3.74
CA LYS A 61 0.96 17.77 -3.69
C LYS A 61 1.15 18.40 -5.07
N ASN A 62 2.25 18.10 -5.75
CA ASN A 62 2.71 18.85 -6.91
C ASN A 62 2.00 18.41 -8.20
N GLU A 63 1.86 17.10 -8.44
CA GLU A 63 1.17 16.59 -9.63
C GLU A 63 -0.35 16.56 -9.40
N GLY A 64 -0.79 16.26 -8.17
CA GLY A 64 -2.21 16.14 -7.83
C GLY A 64 -2.91 17.44 -7.46
N GLY A 65 -2.18 18.52 -7.15
CA GLY A 65 -2.75 19.80 -6.78
C GLY A 65 -3.46 19.81 -5.42
N ALA A 66 -3.01 18.98 -4.47
CA ALA A 66 -3.52 19.00 -3.10
C ALA A 66 -3.37 20.39 -2.46
N SER A 67 -4.33 20.80 -1.63
CA SER A 67 -4.18 22.03 -0.83
C SER A 67 -3.19 21.81 0.32
N GLU A 68 -3.19 20.62 0.90
CA GLU A 68 -2.26 20.19 1.95
C GLU A 68 -2.05 18.68 1.84
N VAL A 69 -0.83 18.21 2.15
CA VAL A 69 -0.53 16.78 2.34
C VAL A 69 0.12 16.58 3.71
N VAL A 70 -0.46 15.68 4.49
CA VAL A 70 0.12 15.16 5.73
C VAL A 70 0.60 13.74 5.47
N GLY A 71 1.91 13.52 5.51
CA GLY A 71 2.50 12.18 5.44
C GLY A 71 2.63 11.58 6.84
N LEU A 72 2.13 10.37 7.03
CA LEU A 72 2.17 9.63 8.28
C LEU A 72 2.89 8.30 8.08
N ASP A 73 3.87 8.00 8.92
CA ASP A 73 4.53 6.69 8.95
C ASP A 73 5.01 6.39 10.38
N ALA A 74 5.03 5.11 10.75
CA ALA A 74 5.46 4.68 12.07
C ALA A 74 6.99 4.68 12.22
N ALA A 75 7.75 4.63 11.11
CA ALA A 75 9.20 4.50 11.15
C ALA A 75 9.90 5.87 11.30
N PRO A 76 10.60 6.14 12.42
CA PRO A 76 11.25 7.43 12.66
C PRO A 76 12.27 7.79 11.58
N ASP A 77 13.09 6.82 11.15
CA ASP A 77 14.11 7.04 10.11
C ASP A 77 13.50 7.42 8.76
N ALA A 78 12.32 6.87 8.43
CA ALA A 78 11.62 7.18 7.19
C ALA A 78 11.07 8.60 7.21
N ILE A 79 10.47 9.00 8.34
CA ILE A 79 9.94 10.35 8.53
C ILE A 79 11.06 11.39 8.61
N ASP A 80 12.19 11.08 9.24
CA ASP A 80 13.34 11.97 9.25
C ASP A 80 13.88 12.22 7.84
N TYR A 81 13.94 11.17 7.01
CA TYR A 81 14.24 11.32 5.60
C TYR A 81 13.19 12.18 4.88
N ALA A 82 11.91 11.84 5.03
CA ALA A 82 10.81 12.54 4.39
C ALA A 82 10.83 14.04 4.72
N ARG A 83 11.10 14.38 5.99
CA ARG A 83 11.21 15.75 6.47
C ARG A 83 12.34 16.52 5.80
N ARG A 84 13.52 15.91 5.70
CA ARG A 84 14.72 16.54 5.09
C ARG A 84 14.59 16.72 3.57
N HIS A 85 13.92 15.79 2.89
CA HIS A 85 13.93 15.73 1.42
C HIS A 85 12.65 16.24 0.76
N TYR A 86 11.50 16.09 1.42
CA TYR A 86 10.19 16.32 0.79
C TYR A 86 9.30 17.34 1.49
N SER A 87 9.67 17.88 2.67
CA SER A 87 8.90 18.97 3.27
C SER A 87 8.93 20.21 2.37
N SER A 88 7.80 20.90 2.29
CA SER A 88 7.69 22.23 1.66
C SER A 88 6.36 22.85 2.06
N GLU A 89 6.04 24.03 1.51
CA GLU A 89 4.72 24.62 1.67
C GLU A 89 3.59 23.62 1.34
N GLY A 90 2.70 23.41 2.31
CA GLY A 90 1.58 22.46 2.21
C GLY A 90 1.97 20.98 2.21
N ILE A 91 3.19 20.60 2.61
CA ILE A 91 3.58 19.20 2.88
C ILE A 91 4.19 19.12 4.28
N SER A 92 3.61 18.30 5.15
CA SER A 92 4.13 18.02 6.50
C SER A 92 4.22 16.51 6.76
N PHE A 93 5.04 16.11 7.74
CA PHE A 93 5.28 14.71 8.08
C PHE A 93 5.20 14.46 9.58
N ALA A 94 4.43 13.46 9.97
CA ALA A 94 4.24 13.01 11.34
C ALA A 94 4.76 11.57 11.51
N CYS A 95 5.48 11.32 12.60
CA CYS A 95 5.91 9.98 13.00
C CYS A 95 4.95 9.48 14.07
N ALA A 96 4.06 8.55 13.72
CA ALA A 96 3.14 7.91 14.65
C ALA A 96 2.55 6.64 14.03
N GLU A 97 2.14 5.73 14.91
CA GLU A 97 1.30 4.57 14.55
C GLU A 97 -0.09 5.05 14.13
N TYR A 98 -0.65 4.42 13.10
CA TYR A 98 -1.93 4.86 12.50
C TYR A 98 -3.08 4.76 13.51
N GLU A 99 -3.04 3.79 14.41
CA GLU A 99 -4.03 3.54 15.46
C GLU A 99 -4.18 4.76 16.36
N THR A 100 -3.06 5.39 16.71
CA THR A 100 -3.01 6.51 17.66
C THR A 100 -3.10 7.88 16.99
N PHE A 101 -2.93 7.96 15.67
CA PHE A 101 -2.92 9.22 14.95
C PHE A 101 -4.29 9.91 14.96
N SER A 102 -4.33 11.21 15.18
CA SER A 102 -5.54 12.02 15.08
C SER A 102 -5.23 13.36 14.44
N ASP A 103 -6.14 13.87 13.62
CA ASP A 103 -6.05 15.21 13.02
C ASP A 103 -7.26 16.06 13.46
N PRO A 104 -7.09 17.37 13.70
CA PRO A 104 -8.19 18.24 14.07
C PRO A 104 -9.27 18.39 12.99
N ALA A 105 -8.95 18.12 11.73
CA ALA A 105 -9.90 18.20 10.62
C ALA A 105 -9.82 16.94 9.73
N PRO A 106 -10.94 16.48 9.19
CA PRO A 106 -10.92 15.32 8.30
C PRO A 106 -10.20 15.62 6.98
N PHE A 107 -9.81 14.57 6.28
CA PHE A 107 -9.17 14.63 4.98
C PHE A 107 -10.20 14.39 3.85
N GLY A 108 -10.05 15.12 2.74
CA GLY A 108 -10.85 14.90 1.53
C GLY A 108 -10.33 13.75 0.65
N LEU A 109 -9.07 13.36 0.88
CA LEU A 109 -8.45 12.18 0.30
C LEU A 109 -7.57 11.50 1.35
N VAL A 110 -7.73 10.20 1.52
CA VAL A 110 -6.75 9.36 2.22
C VAL A 110 -6.13 8.41 1.19
N CYS A 111 -4.81 8.35 1.14
CA CYS A 111 -4.03 7.46 0.30
C CYS A 111 -3.23 6.51 1.20
N SER A 112 -3.31 5.19 0.97
CA SER A 112 -2.50 4.20 1.68
C SER A 112 -2.20 3.02 0.77
N LEU A 113 -0.95 2.89 0.33
CA LEU A 113 -0.54 1.94 -0.70
C LEU A 113 0.30 0.84 -0.07
N GLU A 114 0.00 -0.43 -0.37
CA GLU A 114 0.74 -1.62 0.13
C GLU A 114 0.90 -1.60 1.65
N THR A 115 -0.23 -1.51 2.37
CA THR A 115 -0.25 -1.36 3.83
C THR A 115 -1.21 -2.33 4.48
N ILE A 116 -2.42 -2.48 3.92
CA ILE A 116 -3.52 -3.25 4.53
C ILE A 116 -3.18 -4.73 4.71
N GLU A 117 -2.35 -5.29 3.83
CA GLU A 117 -1.86 -6.66 3.91
C GLU A 117 -0.89 -6.92 5.07
N HIS A 118 -0.31 -5.85 5.64
CA HIS A 118 0.64 -5.91 6.75
C HIS A 118 -0.02 -5.67 8.11
N VAL A 119 -1.21 -5.08 8.15
CA VAL A 119 -1.87 -4.74 9.43
C VAL A 119 -2.44 -5.98 10.11
N PRO A 120 -2.43 -6.06 11.45
CA PRO A 120 -3.00 -7.19 12.18
C PRO A 120 -4.48 -7.40 11.88
N ASP A 121 -5.27 -6.32 11.85
CA ASP A 121 -6.70 -6.34 11.59
C ASP A 121 -7.09 -5.30 10.52
N PRO A 122 -7.42 -5.75 9.28
CA PRO A 122 -7.87 -4.88 8.20
C PRO A 122 -9.20 -4.16 8.47
N ASP A 123 -10.09 -4.73 9.30
CA ASP A 123 -11.35 -4.11 9.65
C ASP A 123 -11.11 -2.92 10.61
N ASP A 124 -10.24 -3.06 11.61
CA ASP A 124 -9.84 -1.94 12.50
C ASP A 124 -9.12 -0.83 11.75
N PHE A 125 -8.27 -1.18 10.78
CA PHE A 125 -7.62 -0.21 9.91
C PHE A 125 -8.65 0.63 9.15
N LEU A 126 -9.69 0.01 8.55
CA LEU A 126 -10.72 0.75 7.84
C LEU A 126 -11.63 1.57 8.77
N ILE A 127 -11.90 1.09 9.98
CA ILE A 127 -12.56 1.90 11.01
C ILE A 127 -11.73 3.15 11.28
N LYS A 128 -10.41 3.02 11.40
CA LYS A 128 -9.52 4.18 11.59
C LYS A 128 -9.60 5.15 10.42
N ILE A 129 -9.47 4.67 9.18
CA ILE A 129 -9.58 5.53 7.98
C ILE A 129 -10.93 6.25 7.96
N SER A 130 -12.02 5.56 8.29
CA SER A 130 -13.37 6.14 8.32
C SER A 130 -13.51 7.29 9.34
N SER A 131 -12.70 7.30 10.40
CA SER A 131 -12.67 8.38 11.40
C SER A 131 -11.88 9.62 10.95
N LEU A 132 -10.97 9.45 9.98
CA LEU A 132 -10.07 10.50 9.48
C LEU A 132 -10.56 11.13 8.19
N ILE A 133 -11.51 10.51 7.49
CA ILE A 133 -11.99 10.95 6.18
C ILE A 133 -13.34 11.66 6.26
N GLU A 134 -13.51 12.72 5.48
CA GLU A 134 -14.79 13.44 5.43
C GLU A 134 -15.87 12.64 4.67
N PRO A 135 -17.16 12.83 4.98
CA PRO A 135 -18.25 12.29 4.16
C PRO A 135 -18.12 12.73 2.70
N GLY A 136 -18.14 11.77 1.77
CA GLY A 136 -17.95 12.05 0.34
C GLY A 136 -16.48 12.11 -0.11
N GLY A 137 -15.53 12.08 0.84
CA GLY A 137 -14.11 11.96 0.60
C GLY A 137 -13.73 10.67 -0.12
N ILE A 138 -12.51 10.62 -0.64
CA ILE A 138 -12.01 9.49 -1.43
C ILE A 138 -10.91 8.76 -0.65
N PHE A 139 -11.00 7.43 -0.61
CA PHE A 139 -9.94 6.58 -0.12
C PHE A 139 -9.31 5.85 -1.31
N VAL A 140 -7.99 5.95 -1.44
CA VAL A 140 -7.21 5.22 -2.45
C VAL A 140 -6.29 4.25 -1.75
N ALA A 141 -6.44 2.96 -2.05
CA ALA A 141 -5.62 1.93 -1.43
C ALA A 141 -5.21 0.83 -2.39
N SER A 142 -4.05 0.21 -2.15
CA SER A 142 -3.58 -0.94 -2.90
C SER A 142 -3.25 -2.15 -2.03
N VAL A 143 -3.46 -3.33 -2.61
CA VAL A 143 -3.07 -4.62 -2.03
C VAL A 143 -2.58 -5.57 -3.14
N PRO A 144 -1.68 -6.52 -2.83
CA PRO A 144 -1.46 -7.69 -3.67
C PRO A 144 -2.74 -8.55 -3.72
N VAL A 145 -3.10 -9.02 -4.92
CA VAL A 145 -4.24 -9.93 -5.15
C VAL A 145 -3.82 -11.32 -5.63
N THR A 146 -2.51 -11.56 -5.69
CA THR A 146 -1.87 -12.86 -5.80
C THR A 146 -1.36 -13.31 -4.44
N VAL A 147 -1.24 -14.62 -4.22
CA VAL A 147 -0.66 -15.17 -2.98
C VAL A 147 0.73 -14.57 -2.75
N SER A 148 0.90 -14.03 -1.56
CA SER A 148 2.07 -13.25 -1.16
C SER A 148 2.56 -13.62 0.24
N THR A 149 1.68 -14.13 1.11
CA THR A 149 2.03 -14.66 2.44
C THR A 149 3.03 -15.83 2.41
N ASP A 150 3.12 -16.54 1.28
CA ASP A 150 4.04 -17.67 1.08
C ASP A 150 5.50 -17.23 0.93
N SER A 151 5.73 -15.99 0.52
CA SER A 151 7.02 -15.46 0.10
C SER A 151 7.43 -14.21 0.89
N ASN A 152 6.48 -13.45 1.40
CA ASN A 152 6.73 -12.30 2.27
C ASN A 152 6.25 -12.57 3.71
N PRO A 153 7.17 -12.70 4.69
CA PRO A 153 6.79 -12.93 6.09
C PRO A 153 6.08 -11.75 6.75
N HIS A 154 6.13 -10.55 6.16
CA HIS A 154 5.45 -9.36 6.68
C HIS A 154 4.01 -9.24 6.18
N HIS A 155 3.57 -10.08 5.23
CA HIS A 155 2.18 -10.12 4.80
C HIS A 155 1.39 -11.05 5.72
N LEU A 156 0.32 -10.51 6.31
CA LEU A 156 -0.59 -11.24 7.18
C LEU A 156 -1.86 -11.70 6.44
N HIS A 157 -2.16 -11.10 5.28
CA HIS A 157 -3.40 -11.34 4.54
C HIS A 157 -3.17 -11.52 3.04
N ASP A 158 -3.84 -12.52 2.44
CA ASP A 158 -3.91 -12.67 0.98
C ASP A 158 -5.28 -12.23 0.44
N PHE A 159 -5.31 -11.08 -0.20
CA PHE A 159 -6.53 -10.56 -0.80
C PHE A 159 -6.83 -11.19 -2.18
N THR A 160 -8.09 -11.06 -2.59
CA THR A 160 -8.57 -11.21 -3.97
C THR A 160 -9.27 -9.91 -4.33
N HIS A 161 -9.51 -9.66 -5.62
CA HIS A 161 -10.34 -8.51 -6.03
C HIS A 161 -11.67 -8.45 -5.28
N ARG A 162 -12.34 -9.60 -5.11
CA ARG A 162 -13.64 -9.68 -4.45
C ARG A 162 -13.54 -9.44 -2.95
N SER A 163 -12.59 -10.07 -2.27
CA SER A 163 -12.46 -9.93 -0.81
C SER A 163 -12.03 -8.51 -0.42
N PHE A 164 -11.14 -7.88 -1.19
CA PHE A 164 -10.70 -6.51 -0.94
C PHE A 164 -11.84 -5.51 -1.14
N LYS A 165 -12.56 -5.57 -2.27
CA LYS A 165 -13.71 -4.68 -2.52
C LYS A 165 -14.81 -4.87 -1.47
N ARG A 166 -15.12 -6.12 -1.11
CA ARG A 166 -16.13 -6.39 -0.07
C ARG A 166 -15.70 -5.85 1.29
N LEU A 167 -14.41 -5.95 1.64
CA LEU A 167 -13.87 -5.36 2.86
C LEU A 167 -14.11 -3.84 2.87
N LEU A 168 -13.77 -3.13 1.78
CA LEU A 168 -14.03 -1.70 1.63
C LEU A 168 -15.52 -1.35 1.79
N GLU A 169 -16.39 -2.07 1.09
CA GLU A 169 -17.84 -1.79 1.06
C GLU A 169 -18.50 -1.95 2.43
N ARG A 170 -18.08 -2.94 3.24
CA ARG A 170 -18.60 -3.13 4.61
C ARG A 170 -18.34 -1.93 5.52
N HIS A 171 -17.30 -1.17 5.24
CA HIS A 171 -16.90 0.03 6.01
C HIS A 171 -17.36 1.34 5.35
N GLY A 172 -18.28 1.27 4.39
CA GLY A 172 -18.84 2.46 3.73
C GLY A 172 -17.96 3.05 2.63
N PHE A 173 -16.88 2.37 2.24
CA PHE A 173 -16.07 2.77 1.09
C PHE A 173 -16.59 2.06 -0.16
N HIS A 174 -17.13 2.82 -1.10
CA HIS A 174 -17.71 2.28 -2.33
C HIS A 174 -16.72 2.44 -3.50
N PRO A 175 -16.07 1.35 -3.98
CA PRO A 175 -15.17 1.40 -5.12
C PRO A 175 -15.86 1.97 -6.36
N PHE A 176 -15.22 2.90 -7.06
CA PHE A 176 -15.73 3.45 -8.32
C PHE A 176 -14.70 3.42 -9.45
N GLU A 177 -13.41 3.27 -9.13
CA GLU A 177 -12.34 3.12 -10.12
C GLU A 177 -11.23 2.20 -9.58
N GLN A 178 -10.48 1.57 -10.48
CA GLN A 178 -9.36 0.71 -10.12
C GLN A 178 -8.21 0.81 -11.13
N LEU A 179 -7.00 0.65 -10.63
CA LEU A 179 -5.78 0.44 -11.41
C LEU A 179 -5.24 -0.95 -11.05
N GLU A 180 -5.09 -1.81 -12.05
CA GLU A 180 -4.45 -3.12 -11.87
C GLU A 180 -3.06 -3.11 -12.50
N GLN A 181 -2.07 -3.54 -11.75
CA GLN A 181 -0.69 -3.63 -12.21
C GLN A 181 -0.23 -5.09 -12.16
N ARG A 182 0.35 -5.54 -13.26
CA ARG A 182 0.86 -6.90 -13.43
C ARG A 182 2.35 -6.83 -13.68
N PHE A 183 3.14 -7.50 -12.86
CA PHE A 183 4.59 -7.55 -13.01
C PHE A 183 5.08 -8.99 -12.93
N ALA A 184 5.87 -9.39 -13.93
CA ALA A 184 6.42 -10.73 -14.01
C ALA A 184 7.38 -10.97 -12.85
N ILE A 185 7.18 -12.08 -12.13
CA ILE A 185 8.12 -12.59 -11.15
C ILE A 185 9.24 -13.27 -11.94
N ARG A 186 10.40 -12.61 -12.07
CA ARG A 186 11.61 -13.23 -12.62
C ARG A 186 12.17 -14.22 -11.59
N TYR A 187 11.59 -15.42 -11.52
CA TYR A 187 12.19 -16.54 -10.78
C TYR A 187 13.34 -17.21 -11.56
N LEU A 188 13.41 -17.03 -12.89
CA LEU A 188 14.33 -17.75 -13.75
C LEU A 188 14.84 -16.84 -14.88
N GLY A 189 16.04 -16.29 -14.72
CA GLY A 189 16.78 -15.61 -15.78
C GLY A 189 18.21 -15.34 -15.33
N HIS A 190 19.18 -15.66 -16.19
CA HIS A 190 20.64 -15.58 -15.98
C HIS A 190 21.19 -14.13 -15.83
N GLY A 191 20.57 -13.30 -14.99
CA GLY A 191 21.11 -12.04 -14.51
C GLY A 191 21.37 -12.14 -13.01
N ARG A 192 22.14 -11.21 -12.43
CA ARG A 192 22.41 -11.15 -10.98
C ARG A 192 21.10 -10.96 -10.23
N VAL A 193 20.40 -12.05 -9.96
CA VAL A 193 19.29 -12.12 -9.01
C VAL A 193 19.85 -11.55 -7.72
N SER A 194 19.28 -10.43 -7.26
CA SER A 194 19.70 -9.82 -6.01
C SER A 194 19.68 -10.91 -4.93
N GLU A 195 20.66 -10.88 -4.05
CA GLU A 195 20.85 -11.89 -2.99
C GLU A 195 19.59 -12.06 -2.11
N ALA A 196 18.69 -11.06 -2.13
CA ALA A 196 17.37 -11.07 -1.51
C ALA A 196 16.41 -12.13 -2.08
N LEU A 197 16.38 -12.36 -3.40
CA LEU A 197 15.49 -13.34 -4.04
C LEU A 197 16.01 -14.79 -3.89
N ARG A 198 17.27 -14.98 -3.51
CA ARG A 198 17.85 -16.31 -3.20
C ARG A 198 17.42 -16.87 -1.84
N ARG A 199 16.60 -16.16 -1.05
CA ARG A 199 16.23 -16.52 0.32
C ARG A 199 14.77 -16.94 0.53
N VAL A 200 14.04 -17.34 -0.51
CA VAL A 200 12.88 -18.22 -0.24
C VAL A 200 13.46 -19.59 0.08
N ASP A 201 13.63 -19.87 1.38
CA ASP A 201 14.03 -21.18 1.84
C ASP A 201 13.00 -22.19 1.33
N LYS A 202 13.41 -23.02 0.35
CA LYS A 202 12.54 -24.02 -0.27
C LYS A 202 11.95 -24.96 0.78
N LEU A 203 12.69 -25.25 1.86
CA LEU A 203 12.20 -26.07 2.96
C LEU A 203 11.10 -25.34 3.74
N ARG A 204 11.25 -24.03 3.97
CA ARG A 204 10.19 -23.21 4.58
C ARG A 204 8.93 -23.17 3.71
N LEU A 205 9.08 -23.03 2.39
CA LEU A 205 7.95 -23.01 1.46
C LEU A 205 7.22 -24.36 1.42
N VAL A 206 7.96 -25.48 1.38
CA VAL A 206 7.39 -26.83 1.47
C VAL A 206 6.66 -27.02 2.81
N ALA A 207 7.27 -26.62 3.92
CA ALA A 207 6.65 -26.72 5.24
C ALA A 207 5.41 -25.81 5.40
N TYR A 208 5.38 -24.65 4.72
CA TYR A 208 4.23 -23.76 4.67
C TYR A 208 3.07 -24.42 3.94
N TYR A 209 3.30 -24.93 2.73
CA TYR A 209 2.24 -25.57 1.94
C TYR A 209 1.76 -26.91 2.49
N ALA A 210 2.62 -27.64 3.21
CA ALA A 210 2.20 -28.82 3.97
C ALA A 210 1.18 -28.48 5.07
N ARG A 211 1.31 -27.30 5.70
CA ARG A 211 0.35 -26.79 6.71
C ARG A 211 -0.86 -26.10 6.08
N HIS A 212 -0.73 -25.60 4.85
CA HIS A 212 -1.77 -24.85 4.15
C HIS A 212 -2.05 -25.41 2.73
N PRO A 213 -2.59 -26.64 2.61
CA PRO A 213 -2.75 -27.32 1.33
C PRO A 213 -3.71 -26.60 0.38
N LEU A 214 -4.71 -25.88 0.91
CA LEU A 214 -5.62 -25.06 0.08
C LEU A 214 -4.91 -23.86 -0.55
N LEU A 215 -3.93 -23.24 0.14
CA LEU A 215 -3.13 -22.15 -0.41
C LEU A 215 -2.22 -22.64 -1.53
N PHE A 216 -1.71 -23.88 -1.43
CA PHE A 216 -0.95 -24.50 -2.52
C PHE A 216 -1.80 -24.66 -3.78
N GLY A 217 -3.02 -25.18 -3.63
CA GLY A 217 -3.98 -25.29 -4.74
C GLY A 217 -4.28 -23.94 -5.39
N ARG A 218 -4.52 -22.90 -4.57
CA ARG A 218 -4.71 -21.52 -5.05
C ARG A 218 -3.48 -21.01 -5.81
N ARG A 219 -2.27 -21.23 -5.28
CA ARG A 219 -1.01 -20.84 -5.95
C ARG A 219 -0.86 -21.49 -7.31
N MET A 220 -1.21 -22.77 -7.45
CA MET A 220 -1.16 -23.46 -8.74
C MET A 220 -2.18 -22.91 -9.73
N VAL A 221 -3.41 -22.62 -9.30
CA VAL A 221 -4.43 -21.97 -10.14
C VAL A 221 -3.97 -20.58 -10.59
N GLU A 222 -3.37 -19.78 -9.69
CA GLU A 222 -2.83 -18.47 -10.02
C GLU A 222 -1.67 -18.56 -11.03
N LEU A 223 -0.76 -19.53 -10.86
CA LEU A 223 0.35 -19.75 -11.80
C LEU A 223 -0.16 -20.14 -13.19
N VAL A 224 -1.19 -20.98 -13.28
CA VAL A 224 -1.84 -21.34 -14.55
C VAL A 224 -2.56 -20.14 -15.17
N ARG A 225 -3.25 -19.34 -14.34
CA ARG A 225 -4.09 -18.24 -14.82
C ARG A 225 -3.31 -16.99 -15.22
N TYR A 226 -2.24 -16.68 -14.50
CA TYR A 226 -1.51 -15.41 -14.63
C TYR A 226 -0.04 -15.61 -15.01
N GLY A 227 0.46 -16.84 -15.09
CA GLY A 227 1.89 -17.10 -15.14
C GLY A 227 2.57 -16.70 -13.83
N PRO A 228 3.92 -16.68 -13.79
CA PRO A 228 4.66 -16.17 -12.65
C PRO A 228 4.56 -14.65 -12.64
N THR A 229 3.41 -14.11 -12.21
CA THR A 229 3.10 -12.68 -12.23
C THR A 229 2.52 -12.29 -10.90
N ASN A 230 3.06 -11.24 -10.28
CA ASN A 230 2.44 -10.60 -9.14
C ASN A 230 1.44 -9.57 -9.66
N VAL A 231 0.27 -9.54 -9.04
CA VAL A 231 -0.79 -8.60 -9.39
C VAL A 231 -1.09 -7.76 -8.17
N VAL A 232 -1.02 -6.44 -8.35
CA VAL A 232 -1.48 -5.46 -7.37
C VAL A 232 -2.75 -4.83 -7.89
N LEU A 233 -3.73 -4.71 -7.00
CA LEU A 233 -4.96 -3.97 -7.24
C LEU A 233 -4.93 -2.69 -6.41
N CYS A 234 -4.99 -1.54 -7.08
CA CYS A 234 -5.25 -0.24 -6.47
C CYS A 234 -6.70 0.17 -6.74
N VAL A 235 -7.41 0.65 -5.73
CA VAL A 235 -8.83 1.01 -5.80
C VAL A 235 -9.02 2.42 -5.29
N ALA A 236 -9.80 3.23 -6.02
CA ALA A 236 -10.38 4.45 -5.52
C ALA A 236 -11.83 4.19 -5.09
N ALA A 237 -12.14 4.52 -3.83
CA ALA A 237 -13.44 4.29 -3.22
C ALA A 237 -13.96 5.57 -2.57
N ARG A 238 -15.25 5.84 -2.71
CA ARG A 238 -15.89 7.01 -2.11
C ARG A 238 -16.45 6.62 -0.74
N TYR A 239 -16.11 7.41 0.28
CA TYR A 239 -16.65 7.20 1.61
C TYR A 239 -18.08 7.74 1.70
N ARG A 240 -19.01 6.87 2.08
CA ARG A 240 -20.37 7.22 2.47
C ARG A 240 -20.57 6.69 3.88
N ARG A 241 -20.86 7.59 4.82
CA ARG A 241 -21.22 7.19 6.18
C ARG A 241 -22.44 6.28 6.05
N GLY A 242 -22.32 5.03 6.52
CA GLY A 242 -23.48 4.15 6.57
C GLY A 242 -24.58 4.86 7.34
N ASN A 243 -25.79 4.91 6.79
CA ASN A 243 -26.96 5.23 7.61
C ASN A 243 -26.92 4.21 8.74
N SER A 244 -26.57 4.65 9.96
CA SER A 244 -26.94 3.93 11.15
C SER A 244 -28.42 3.64 10.98
N LEU A 245 -28.80 2.36 10.86
CA LEU A 245 -30.18 1.94 11.00
C LEU A 245 -30.66 2.59 12.29
N GLN A 246 -31.47 3.63 12.18
CA GLN A 246 -32.30 4.07 13.27
C GLN A 246 -33.22 2.88 13.54
N SER A 247 -32.87 2.10 14.56
CA SER A 247 -33.82 1.21 15.21
C SER A 247 -34.85 2.09 15.91
N SER A 248 -35.82 2.54 15.12
CA SER A 248 -37.06 3.14 15.58
C SER A 248 -38.18 2.16 15.26
N SER A 249 -38.43 1.24 16.18
CA SER A 249 -39.71 0.55 16.39
C SER A 249 -39.70 -0.01 17.81
#